data_AF-A0A0P6YEY7-F1
#
_entry.id   AF-A0A0P6YEY7-F1
#
_cell.length_a   1.000
_cell.length_b   1.000
_cell.length_c   1.000
_cell.angle_alpha   90.00
_cell.angle_beta   90.00
_cell.angle_gamma   90.00
#
_symmetry.space_group_name_H-M   'P 1'
#
loop_
_entity.id
_entity.type
_entity.pdbx_description
1 polymer ?
#
loop_
_entity_poly.entity_id
_entity_poly.type
_entity_poly.pdbx_seq_one_letter_code
_entity_poly.pdbx_strand_id
1 'polypeptide(L)'
;MTQPPRFGRIPPDTAQLVAGLAQTVAGQVVTALPNHAGHGTRAAATEIILGIVLRDWRENENVSGLLPDDVADLRSFVQLAATLAGNDLENQGAPVFRAVLTGLMEDWLANWNAPGDPGPPGKY
;
A
#
# COMPACT_ATOMS: atom_id res chain seq x y z
N MET A 1 -20.87 15.30 20.00
CA MET A 1 -20.38 14.26 19.07
C MET A 1 -20.68 14.74 17.67
N THR A 2 -19.67 15.10 16.89
CA THR A 2 -19.82 15.61 15.52
C THR A 2 -20.16 14.44 14.61
N GLN A 3 -21.29 14.52 13.89
CA GLN A 3 -21.66 13.49 12.92
C GLN A 3 -20.52 13.35 11.88
N PRO A 4 -20.10 12.12 11.52
CA PRO A 4 -19.10 11.94 10.47
C PRO A 4 -19.61 12.56 9.16
N PRO A 5 -18.72 13.18 8.35
CA PRO A 5 -19.11 13.78 7.09
C PRO A 5 -19.80 12.74 6.19
N ARG A 6 -20.98 13.09 5.66
CA ARG A 6 -21.74 12.24 4.73
C ARG A 6 -21.28 12.46 3.30
N PHE A 7 -20.72 11.42 2.68
CA PHE A 7 -20.29 11.42 1.29
C PHE A 7 -21.36 10.80 0.38
N GLY A 8 -22.45 11.53 0.15
CA GLY A 8 -23.53 11.08 -0.72
C GLY A 8 -24.12 9.73 -0.28
N ARG A 9 -24.06 8.71 -1.15
CA ARG A 9 -24.58 7.34 -0.90
C ARG A 9 -23.55 6.40 -0.27
N ILE A 10 -22.31 6.86 -0.01
CA ILE A 10 -21.28 6.02 0.59
C ILE A 10 -21.66 5.75 2.05
N PRO A 11 -21.76 4.48 2.49
CA PRO A 11 -22.00 4.16 3.89
C PRO A 11 -20.93 4.79 4.79
N PRO A 12 -21.28 5.30 5.99
CA PRO A 12 -20.32 5.93 6.90
C PRO A 12 -19.11 5.05 7.20
N ASP A 13 -19.34 3.75 7.43
CA ASP A 13 -18.28 2.79 7.76
C ASP A 13 -17.31 2.60 6.58
N THR A 14 -17.83 2.57 5.35
CA THR A 14 -17.00 2.55 4.13
C THR A 14 -16.16 3.82 4.00
N ALA A 15 -16.75 4.98 4.24
CA ALA A 15 -16.02 6.25 4.18
C ALA A 15 -14.91 6.31 5.24
N GLN A 16 -15.18 5.81 6.44
CA GLN A 16 -14.19 5.74 7.52
C GLN A 16 -13.06 4.76 7.19
N LEU A 17 -13.38 3.58 6.64
CA LEU A 17 -12.39 2.61 6.21
C LEU A 17 -11.47 3.20 5.13
N VAL A 18 -12.03 3.72 4.05
CA VAL A 18 -11.24 4.31 2.94
C VAL A 18 -10.39 5.48 3.42
N ALA A 19 -10.91 6.34 4.30
CA ALA A 19 -10.13 7.42 4.89
C ALA A 19 -8.97 6.89 5.75
N GLY A 20 -9.20 5.85 6.56
CA GLY A 20 -8.17 5.21 7.38
C GLY A 20 -7.07 4.56 6.54
N LEU A 21 -7.45 3.88 5.44
CA LEU A 21 -6.50 3.30 4.49
C LEU A 21 -5.64 4.39 3.83
N ALA A 22 -6.26 5.46 3.33
CA ALA A 22 -5.55 6.59 2.73
C ALA A 22 -4.56 7.25 3.71
N GLN A 23 -4.98 7.49 4.96
CA GLN A 23 -4.13 8.07 5.99
C GLN A 23 -2.97 7.14 6.36
N THR A 24 -3.22 5.84 6.48
CA THR A 24 -2.19 4.85 6.82
C THR A 24 -1.15 4.72 5.72
N VAL A 25 -1.57 4.61 4.46
CA VAL A 25 -0.62 4.51 3.34
C VAL A 25 0.23 5.78 3.23
N ALA A 26 -0.39 6.96 3.23
CA ALA A 26 0.34 8.22 3.10
C ALA A 26 1.23 8.52 4.32
N GLY A 27 0.72 8.27 5.53
CA GLY A 27 1.35 8.67 6.79
C GLY A 27 2.31 7.64 7.38
N GLN A 28 2.21 6.36 6.99
CA GLN A 28 3.02 5.29 7.57
C GLN A 28 3.78 4.50 6.50
N VAL A 29 3.16 4.14 5.39
CA VAL A 29 3.80 3.30 4.38
C VAL A 29 4.76 4.10 3.49
N VAL A 30 4.27 5.16 2.86
CA VAL A 30 5.05 5.98 1.90
C VAL A 30 6.21 6.72 2.59
N THR A 31 6.12 6.92 3.90
CA THR A 31 7.21 7.50 4.71
C THR A 31 8.45 6.59 4.81
N ALA A 32 8.32 5.30 4.46
CA ALA A 32 9.45 4.37 4.41
C ALA A 32 10.35 4.55 3.18
N LEU A 33 9.91 5.33 2.17
CA LEU A 33 10.78 5.73 1.06
C LEU A 33 11.98 6.52 1.55
N PRO A 34 13.14 6.38 0.89
CA PRO A 34 14.32 7.17 1.22
C PRO A 34 14.05 8.68 1.06
N ASN A 35 14.75 9.50 1.84
CA ASN A 35 14.53 10.96 1.85
C ASN A 35 14.75 11.64 0.50
N HIS A 36 15.61 11.07 -0.37
CA HIS A 36 15.87 11.57 -1.71
C HIS A 36 14.80 11.18 -2.73
N ALA A 37 13.83 10.31 -2.37
CA ALA A 37 12.68 10.04 -3.23
C ALA A 37 11.87 11.32 -3.41
N GLY A 38 11.72 11.74 -4.65
CA GLY A 38 10.97 12.92 -5.05
C GLY A 38 9.47 12.69 -5.06
N HIS A 39 8.75 13.73 -5.48
CA HIS A 39 7.29 13.70 -5.54
C HIS A 39 6.77 12.64 -6.53
N GLY A 40 7.50 12.37 -7.62
CA GLY A 40 7.09 11.40 -8.64
C GLY A 40 7.07 9.98 -8.11
N THR A 41 8.12 9.56 -7.42
CA THR A 41 8.18 8.21 -6.80
C THR A 41 7.20 8.09 -5.64
N ARG A 42 7.08 9.11 -4.78
CA ARG A 42 6.11 9.09 -3.67
C ARG A 42 4.66 9.01 -4.15
N ALA A 43 4.31 9.73 -5.22
CA ALA A 43 3.00 9.65 -5.83
C ALA A 43 2.75 8.25 -6.40
N ALA A 44 3.71 7.70 -7.16
CA ALA A 44 3.60 6.35 -7.71
C ALA A 44 3.41 5.28 -6.61
N ALA A 45 4.17 5.36 -5.52
CA ALA A 45 4.02 4.45 -4.39
C ALA A 45 2.61 4.53 -3.78
N THR A 46 2.11 5.75 -3.58
CA THR A 46 0.77 5.99 -3.03
C THR A 46 -0.31 5.39 -3.94
N GLU A 47 -0.24 5.66 -5.24
CA GLU A 47 -1.22 5.20 -6.23
C GLU A 47 -1.25 3.67 -6.34
N ILE A 48 -0.07 3.03 -6.44
CA ILE A 48 0.04 1.58 -6.57
C ILE A 48 -0.51 0.88 -5.31
N ILE A 49 -0.07 1.33 -4.12
CA ILE A 49 -0.46 0.68 -2.86
C ILE A 49 -1.94 0.88 -2.58
N LEU A 50 -2.46 2.11 -2.68
CA LEU A 50 -3.90 2.34 -2.45
C LEU A 50 -4.76 1.63 -3.50
N GLY A 51 -4.32 1.58 -4.76
CA GLY A 51 -5.03 0.86 -5.81
C GLY A 51 -5.24 -0.61 -5.45
N ILE A 52 -4.23 -1.26 -4.88
CA ILE A 52 -4.29 -2.68 -4.50
C ILE A 52 -5.01 -2.90 -3.18
N VAL A 53 -4.74 -2.10 -2.15
CA VAL A 53 -5.42 -2.22 -0.85
C VAL A 53 -6.94 -1.99 -0.97
N LEU A 54 -7.38 -1.08 -1.85
CA LEU A 54 -8.81 -0.91 -2.14
C LEU A 54 -9.39 -2.05 -2.97
N ARG A 55 -8.58 -2.68 -3.83
CA ARG A 55 -8.98 -3.92 -4.54
C ARG A 55 -9.13 -5.08 -3.56
N ASP A 56 -8.20 -5.25 -2.62
CA ASP A 56 -8.28 -6.26 -1.56
C ASP A 56 -9.55 -6.10 -0.73
N TRP A 57 -9.85 -4.89 -0.25
CA TRP A 57 -11.11 -4.60 0.43
C TRP A 57 -12.34 -5.04 -0.38
N ARG A 58 -12.35 -4.76 -1.70
CA ARG A 58 -13.47 -5.07 -2.59
C ARG A 58 -13.57 -6.56 -2.93
N GLU A 59 -12.44 -7.21 -3.19
CA GLU A 59 -12.35 -8.56 -3.77
C GLU A 59 -12.28 -9.65 -2.70
N ASN A 60 -11.64 -9.36 -1.56
CA ASN A 60 -11.40 -10.29 -0.45
C ASN A 60 -12.20 -9.94 0.82
N GLU A 61 -13.13 -8.97 0.74
CA GLU A 61 -13.99 -8.53 1.85
C GLU A 61 -13.21 -8.09 3.10
N ASN A 62 -12.03 -7.51 2.93
CA ASN A 62 -11.21 -7.03 4.05
C ASN A 62 -11.83 -5.78 4.72
N VAL A 63 -12.75 -6.02 5.65
CA VAL A 63 -13.42 -4.97 6.45
C VAL A 63 -12.59 -4.47 7.63
N SER A 64 -11.51 -5.18 7.98
CA SER A 64 -10.63 -4.85 9.11
C SER A 64 -9.66 -3.72 8.79
N GLY A 65 -9.46 -3.42 7.50
CA GLY A 65 -8.45 -2.48 7.04
C GLY A 65 -7.05 -3.08 7.10
N LEU A 66 -6.03 -2.22 7.21
CA LEU A 66 -4.64 -2.65 7.34
C LEU A 66 -4.30 -2.91 8.80
N LEU A 67 -3.88 -4.14 9.11
CA LEU A 67 -3.31 -4.51 10.40
C LEU A 67 -1.84 -4.02 10.50
N PRO A 68 -1.26 -4.01 11.71
CA PRO A 68 0.13 -3.57 11.88
C PRO A 68 1.15 -4.36 11.05
N ASP A 69 0.93 -5.66 10.87
CA ASP A 69 1.81 -6.53 10.08
C ASP A 69 1.71 -6.18 8.59
N ASP A 70 0.51 -5.92 8.06
CA ASP A 70 0.29 -5.43 6.70
C ASP A 70 1.08 -4.14 6.46
N VAL A 71 1.02 -3.20 7.42
CA VAL A 71 1.76 -1.94 7.32
C VAL A 71 3.28 -2.18 7.32
N ALA A 72 3.77 -3.16 8.10
CA ALA A 72 5.18 -3.53 8.10
C ALA A 72 5.61 -4.10 6.73
N ASP A 73 4.83 -5.02 6.18
CA ASP A 73 5.10 -5.63 4.87
C ASP A 73 5.09 -4.59 3.74
N LEU A 74 4.06 -3.73 3.71
CA LEU A 74 3.96 -2.66 2.72
C LEU A 74 5.15 -1.69 2.80
N ARG A 75 5.64 -1.37 4.01
CA ARG A 75 6.85 -0.56 4.18
C ARG A 75 8.07 -1.27 3.63
N SER A 76 8.20 -2.58 3.87
CA SER A 76 9.29 -3.39 3.33
C SER A 76 9.25 -3.49 1.81
N PHE A 77 8.07 -3.60 1.19
CA PHE A 77 7.95 -3.60 -0.28
C PHE A 77 8.41 -2.29 -0.90
N VAL A 78 8.00 -1.16 -0.33
CA VAL A 78 8.43 0.17 -0.77
C VAL A 78 9.94 0.34 -0.65
N GLN A 79 10.53 -0.11 0.47
CA GLN A 79 11.97 -0.07 0.69
C GLN A 79 12.73 -0.96 -0.29
N LEU A 80 12.24 -2.17 -0.55
CA LEU A 80 12.84 -3.10 -1.50
C LEU A 80 12.79 -2.54 -2.92
N ALA A 81 11.62 -2.07 -3.37
CA ALA A 81 11.45 -1.46 -4.67
C ALA A 81 12.38 -0.24 -4.85
N ALA A 82 12.51 0.61 -3.84
CA ALA A 82 13.41 1.76 -3.89
C ALA A 82 14.89 1.35 -3.93
N THR A 83 15.26 0.32 -3.16
CA THR A 83 16.63 -0.21 -3.15
C THR A 83 17.01 -0.76 -4.54
N LEU A 84 16.12 -1.52 -5.17
CA LEU A 84 16.36 -2.10 -6.50
C LEU A 84 16.34 -1.07 -7.63
N ALA A 85 15.58 0.03 -7.47
CA ALA A 85 15.59 1.15 -8.41
C ALA A 85 16.90 1.95 -8.40
N GLY A 86 17.72 1.81 -7.36
CA GLY A 86 19.02 2.47 -7.23
C GLY A 86 18.92 3.97 -6.91
N ASN A 87 20.06 4.66 -7.00
CA ASN A 87 20.19 6.04 -6.51
C ASN A 87 19.47 7.09 -7.37
N ASP A 88 19.21 6.80 -8.65
CA ASP A 88 18.51 7.69 -9.58
C ASP A 88 17.01 7.36 -9.64
N LEU A 89 16.37 7.42 -8.47
CA LEU A 89 14.99 6.96 -8.26
C LEU A 89 13.95 7.69 -9.12
N GLU A 90 14.20 8.96 -9.45
CA GLU A 90 13.23 9.80 -10.17
C GLU A 90 13.34 9.71 -11.70
N ASN A 91 14.47 9.22 -12.24
CA ASN A 91 14.66 9.10 -13.68
C ASN A 91 14.79 7.64 -14.08
N GLN A 92 16.02 7.10 -14.16
CA GLN A 92 16.25 5.76 -14.67
C GLN A 92 15.68 4.66 -13.75
N GLY A 93 15.64 4.92 -12.44
CA GLY A 93 15.09 4.01 -11.44
C GLY A 93 13.56 4.01 -11.38
N ALA A 94 12.88 5.07 -11.84
CA ALA A 94 11.42 5.20 -11.66
C ALA A 94 10.60 4.06 -12.30
N PRO A 95 10.91 3.59 -13.53
CA PRO A 95 10.22 2.43 -14.10
C PRO A 95 10.48 1.14 -13.33
N VAL A 96 11.71 0.95 -12.82
CA VAL A 96 12.08 -0.22 -12.00
C VAL A 96 11.31 -0.22 -10.69
N PHE A 97 11.28 0.92 -9.99
CA PHE A 97 10.52 1.10 -8.77
C PHE A 97 9.05 0.70 -8.97
N ARG A 98 8.42 1.27 -10.00
CA ARG A 98 7.00 1.01 -10.31
C ARG A 98 6.75 -0.46 -10.63
N ALA A 99 7.59 -1.06 -11.48
CA ALA A 99 7.41 -2.45 -11.87
C ALA A 99 7.56 -3.41 -10.68
N VAL A 100 8.58 -3.20 -9.84
CA VAL A 100 8.83 -4.04 -8.66
C VAL A 100 7.70 -3.88 -7.65
N LEU A 101 7.32 -2.64 -7.31
CA LEU A 101 6.27 -2.41 -6.32
C LEU A 101 4.93 -2.98 -6.79
N THR A 102 4.56 -2.78 -8.06
CA THR A 102 3.34 -3.38 -8.61
C THR A 102 3.38 -4.90 -8.52
N GLY A 103 4.51 -5.54 -8.87
CA GLY A 103 4.64 -7.00 -8.77
C GLY A 103 4.47 -7.53 -7.34
N LEU A 104 5.11 -6.88 -6.36
CA LEU A 104 4.97 -7.23 -4.95
C LEU A 104 3.53 -7.06 -4.44
N MET A 105 2.87 -5.98 -4.84
CA MET A 105 1.50 -5.71 -4.43
C MET A 105 0.48 -6.67 -5.07
N GLU A 106 0.65 -7.04 -6.34
CA GLU A 106 -0.21 -8.04 -6.99
C GLU A 106 -0.01 -9.44 -6.37
N ASP A 107 1.22 -9.80 -6.01
CA ASP A 107 1.50 -11.05 -5.27
C ASP A 107 0.86 -11.03 -3.87
N TRP A 108 1.00 -9.92 -3.15
CA TRP A 108 0.36 -9.71 -1.86
C TRP A 108 -1.17 -9.86 -1.95
N LEU A 109 -1.82 -9.25 -2.95
CA LEU A 109 -3.26 -9.38 -3.18
C LEU A 109 -3.68 -10.83 -3.45
N ALA A 110 -2.90 -11.56 -4.23
CA ALA A 110 -3.19 -12.95 -4.59
C ALA A 110 -3.01 -13.92 -3.41
N ASN A 111 -2.03 -13.66 -2.53
CA ASN A 111 -1.63 -14.57 -1.46
C ASN A 111 -2.13 -14.15 -0.07
N TRP A 112 -2.80 -12.99 0.06
CA TRP A 112 -3.26 -12.41 1.32
C TRP A 112 -4.03 -13.37 2.23
N ASN A 113 -4.84 -14.26 1.63
CA ASN A 113 -5.68 -15.23 2.34
C ASN A 113 -5.27 -16.69 2.09
N ALA A 114 -4.06 -16.94 1.62
CA ALA A 114 -3.61 -18.30 1.33
C ALA A 114 -3.57 -19.15 2.61
N PRO A 115 -4.28 -20.30 2.69
CA PRO A 115 -4.29 -21.14 3.88
C PRO A 115 -2.89 -21.64 4.21
N GLY A 116 -2.38 -21.30 5.40
CA GLY A 116 -1.07 -21.71 5.88
C GLY A 116 0.07 -20.73 5.61
N ASP A 117 -0.22 -19.55 5.06
CA ASP A 117 0.77 -18.52 4.75
C ASP A 117 0.69 -17.36 5.79
N PRO A 118 1.77 -17.04 6.54
CA PRO A 118 1.78 -15.93 7.49
C PRO A 118 1.86 -14.53 6.84
N GLY A 119 1.78 -14.42 5.51
CA GLY A 119 1.96 -13.19 4.73
C GLY A 119 3.36 -13.07 4.10
N PRO A 120 3.52 -12.43 2.93
CA PRO A 120 4.80 -12.30 2.23
C PRO A 120 5.64 -11.06 2.65
N PRO A 121 7.01 -11.14 2.75
CA PRO A 121 7.88 -12.31 2.56
C PRO A 121 8.45 -12.85 3.89
N GLY A 122 7.80 -13.87 4.46
CA GLY A 122 8.32 -15.25 4.44
C GLY A 122 8.80 -15.87 5.77
N LYS A 123 8.74 -17.22 5.85
CA LYS A 123 9.88 -18.13 6.11
C LYS A 123 9.66 -19.51 5.46
N TYR A 124 10.72 -20.03 4.84
CA TYR A 124 10.92 -21.46 4.59
C TYR A 124 11.03 -22.24 5.91
#